data_AF-A0A4R4NG95-F1
#
_entry.id   AF-A0A4R4NG95-F1
#
_cell.length_a   1.000
_cell.length_b   1.000
_cell.length_c   1.000
_cell.angle_alpha   90.00
_cell.angle_beta   90.00
_cell.angle_gamma   90.00
#
_symmetry.space_group_name_H-M   'P 1'
#
loop_
_entity.id
_entity.type
_entity.pdbx_description
1 polymer ?
#
loop_
_entity_poly.entity_id
_entity_poly.type
_entity_poly.pdbx_seq_one_letter_code
_entity_poly.pdbx_strand_id
1 'polypeptide(L)'
;MRNRNAIAAALAAALAAAGLACAAPATAAPAAATAALGLDYHCTFPLLGPQPVHVGLTADVPDRVSVGATMPGIVVDSVSAVNAESARGLTALYATTLEGHALADATLTVPEMPDGLAVAVDSVLEKTAIPASGGFTVKGRGTAPDLTFTQAGTGEISVGDLVLTLTPRTDDGGESGLGTFESECTQDPGQNNVLASFDIVDDNEPAGHGYALKGTTTIKTANVPLTGALTTEINGQDVTAGLTLDPSKAQFQLLGFLPMTADIAFAAQSGTGTYKDGVLTTTSKVTATFPAFNAFGAIPIGGGDTCRASAPSDITLASAPGFDPETGGDLKGVYTLAPLVDCGLLTGALSSALAGPGNAITVTLTPKN
;
A
#
# COMPACT_ATOMS: atom_id res chain seq x y z
N MET A 1 -13.14 74.41 3.89
CA MET A 1 -14.58 74.45 3.55
C MET A 1 -15.06 73.00 3.59
N ARG A 2 -15.53 72.42 4.69
CA ARG A 2 -16.73 72.67 5.51
C ARG A 2 -18.04 72.49 4.72
N ASN A 3 -18.60 71.27 4.75
CA ASN A 3 -19.95 70.91 5.22
C ASN A 3 -20.22 69.44 4.83
N ARG A 4 -20.37 68.50 5.78
CA ARG A 4 -21.52 68.24 6.67
C ARG A 4 -22.83 68.01 5.89
N ASN A 5 -23.33 66.77 5.89
CA ASN A 5 -24.57 66.44 6.59
C ASN A 5 -24.70 64.92 6.82
N ALA A 6 -25.08 64.61 8.06
CA ALA A 6 -25.32 63.28 8.59
C ALA A 6 -26.80 62.92 8.42
N ILE A 7 -27.12 61.64 8.22
CA ILE A 7 -28.35 61.02 8.72
C ILE A 7 -28.00 59.61 9.20
N ALA A 8 -28.35 59.36 10.45
CA ALA A 8 -28.26 58.09 11.15
C ALA A 8 -29.47 57.19 10.83
N ALA A 9 -29.25 55.88 10.73
CA ALA A 9 -30.24 54.83 10.97
C ALA A 9 -29.45 53.58 11.38
N ALA A 10 -29.35 53.29 12.67
CA ALA A 10 -30.30 52.48 13.46
C ALA A 10 -30.06 50.97 13.27
N LEU A 11 -29.66 50.35 14.38
CA LEU A 11 -29.46 48.93 14.61
C LEU A 11 -30.60 48.05 14.08
N ALA A 12 -30.23 46.95 13.43
CA ALA A 12 -30.95 45.68 13.53
C ALA A 12 -29.93 44.54 13.60
N ALA A 13 -29.76 44.00 14.80
CA ALA A 13 -29.03 42.77 15.04
C ALA A 13 -29.85 41.58 14.50
N ALA A 14 -29.27 40.80 13.60
CA ALA A 14 -29.73 39.45 13.29
C ALA A 14 -28.54 38.51 13.47
N LEU A 15 -28.53 37.78 14.59
CA LEU A 15 -27.67 36.62 14.78
C LEU A 15 -28.09 35.54 13.77
N ALA A 16 -27.29 35.35 12.72
CA ALA A 16 -27.29 34.12 11.95
C ALA A 16 -26.08 33.29 12.40
N ALA A 17 -26.30 32.39 13.35
CA ALA A 17 -25.37 31.31 13.65
C ALA A 17 -25.43 30.31 12.48
N ALA A 18 -24.65 30.57 11.43
CA ALA A 18 -24.38 29.58 10.39
C ALA A 18 -23.37 28.58 10.95
N GLY A 19 -23.84 27.36 11.23
CA GLY A 19 -22.99 26.25 11.64
C GLY A 19 -21.97 25.96 10.55
N LEU A 20 -20.69 26.12 10.88
CA LEU A 20 -19.59 25.52 10.14
C LEU A 20 -19.65 24.01 10.38
N ALA A 21 -20.38 23.31 9.53
CA ALA A 21 -20.18 21.88 9.35
C ALA A 21 -18.84 21.72 8.62
N CYS A 22 -17.82 21.24 9.35
CA CYS A 22 -16.59 20.76 8.75
C CYS A 22 -16.96 19.65 7.76
N ALA A 23 -16.93 19.96 6.46
CA ALA A 23 -16.87 18.93 5.44
C ALA A 23 -15.56 18.17 5.68
N ALA A 24 -15.69 16.91 6.08
CA ALA A 24 -14.57 15.97 5.99
C ALA A 24 -14.03 16.01 4.56
N PRO A 25 -12.70 15.95 4.35
CA PRO A 25 -12.17 15.84 3.00
C PRO A 25 -12.73 14.53 2.43
N ALA A 26 -13.54 14.64 1.38
CA ALA A 26 -13.83 13.49 0.53
C ALA A 26 -12.47 13.00 0.05
N THR A 27 -12.09 11.78 0.45
CA THR A 27 -11.00 11.05 -0.19
C THR A 27 -11.35 10.98 -1.67
N ALA A 28 -10.66 11.79 -2.47
CA ALA A 28 -10.79 11.73 -3.91
C ALA A 28 -10.43 10.29 -4.30
N ALA A 29 -11.35 9.62 -5.00
CA ALA A 29 -11.05 8.35 -5.62
C ALA A 29 -9.78 8.52 -6.48
N PRO A 30 -8.86 7.53 -6.49
CA PRO A 30 -7.72 7.58 -7.38
C PRO A 30 -8.24 7.80 -8.81
N ALA A 31 -7.68 8.77 -9.50
CA ALA A 31 -8.06 9.05 -10.88
C ALA A 31 -7.75 7.81 -11.71
N ALA A 32 -8.73 7.27 -12.42
CA ALA A 32 -8.51 6.17 -13.35
C ALA A 32 -7.52 6.64 -14.43
N ALA A 33 -6.52 5.82 -14.72
CA ALA A 33 -5.63 6.07 -15.84
C ALA A 33 -6.29 5.52 -17.11
N THR A 34 -6.28 6.31 -18.18
CA THR A 34 -6.78 5.83 -19.47
C THR A 34 -5.73 4.92 -20.10
N ALA A 35 -5.98 3.62 -20.04
CA ALA A 35 -5.22 2.58 -20.72
C ALA A 35 -5.57 2.55 -22.22
N ALA A 36 -4.58 2.25 -23.06
CA ALA A 36 -4.77 2.15 -24.52
C ALA A 36 -3.99 0.96 -25.09
N LEU A 37 -4.63 0.20 -25.97
CA LEU A 37 -4.08 -0.99 -26.60
C LEU A 37 -4.51 -1.08 -28.07
N GLY A 38 -3.61 -1.44 -28.98
CA GLY A 38 -3.93 -1.71 -30.38
C GLY A 38 -3.60 -3.15 -30.73
N LEU A 39 -4.57 -3.87 -31.30
CA LEU A 39 -4.44 -5.29 -31.65
C LEU A 39 -4.89 -5.54 -33.08
N ASP A 40 -4.08 -6.29 -33.82
CA ASP A 40 -4.40 -6.79 -35.15
C ASP A 40 -5.02 -8.18 -35.06
N TYR A 41 -6.11 -8.37 -35.81
CA TYR A 41 -6.91 -9.59 -35.87
C TYR A 41 -7.11 -10.07 -37.30
N HIS A 42 -7.33 -11.38 -37.46
CA HIS A 42 -7.91 -11.96 -38.67
C HIS A 42 -9.33 -12.43 -38.39
N CYS A 43 -10.32 -11.69 -38.90
CA CYS A 43 -11.74 -12.02 -38.79
C CYS A 43 -12.21 -12.83 -39.99
N THR A 44 -12.85 -13.97 -39.75
CA THR A 44 -13.38 -14.82 -40.83
C THR A 44 -14.74 -14.32 -41.27
N PHE A 45 -14.81 -13.66 -42.43
CA PHE A 45 -16.07 -13.18 -42.99
C PHE A 45 -16.67 -14.19 -43.99
N PRO A 46 -18.00 -14.40 -43.99
CA PRO A 46 -18.66 -15.24 -44.97
C PRO A 46 -18.28 -14.82 -46.40
N LEU A 47 -17.98 -15.80 -47.26
CA LEU A 47 -17.59 -15.64 -48.68
C LEU A 47 -16.20 -15.00 -48.93
N LEU A 48 -15.67 -14.17 -48.02
CA LEU A 48 -14.36 -13.52 -48.15
C LEU A 48 -13.22 -14.25 -47.43
N GLY A 49 -13.54 -15.10 -46.45
CA GLY A 49 -12.54 -15.75 -45.62
C GLY A 49 -11.88 -14.79 -44.60
N PRO A 50 -10.67 -15.10 -44.12
CA PRO A 50 -9.99 -14.30 -43.10
C PRO A 50 -9.53 -12.95 -43.65
N GLN A 51 -9.92 -11.87 -42.99
CA GLN A 51 -9.59 -10.51 -43.36
C GLN A 51 -8.97 -9.76 -42.18
N PRO A 52 -7.94 -8.93 -42.42
CA PRO A 52 -7.29 -8.18 -41.35
C PRO A 52 -8.19 -7.06 -40.82
N VAL A 53 -8.24 -6.94 -39.50
CA VAL A 53 -8.95 -5.88 -38.76
C VAL A 53 -8.04 -5.37 -37.65
N HIS A 54 -7.80 -4.06 -37.62
CA HIS A 54 -7.06 -3.43 -36.54
C HIS A 54 -8.04 -2.84 -35.52
N VAL A 55 -7.90 -3.20 -34.25
CA VAL A 55 -8.78 -2.75 -33.15
C VAL A 55 -7.97 -1.91 -32.17
N GLY A 56 -8.30 -0.63 -32.05
CA GLY A 56 -7.84 0.22 -30.98
C GLY A 56 -8.81 0.17 -29.80
N LEU A 57 -8.31 -0.09 -28.61
CA LEU A 57 -9.04 -0.17 -27.35
C LEU A 57 -8.57 0.94 -26.42
N THR A 58 -9.51 1.59 -25.73
CA THR A 58 -9.24 2.49 -24.62
C THR A 58 -10.14 2.16 -23.44
N ALA A 59 -9.58 2.16 -22.24
CA ALA A 59 -10.32 1.83 -21.03
C ALA A 59 -9.82 2.67 -19.85
N ASP A 60 -10.73 3.08 -18.96
CA ASP A 60 -10.36 3.77 -17.74
C ASP A 60 -10.17 2.75 -16.61
N VAL A 61 -8.92 2.32 -16.40
CA VAL A 61 -8.56 1.32 -15.39
C VAL A 61 -7.87 2.02 -14.22
N PRO A 62 -8.28 1.79 -12.96
CA PRO A 62 -7.58 2.36 -11.82
C PRO A 62 -6.21 1.73 -11.63
N ASP A 63 -5.18 2.54 -11.36
CA ASP A 63 -3.81 2.05 -11.10
C ASP A 63 -3.72 1.28 -9.77
N ARG A 64 -4.64 1.55 -8.84
CA ARG A 64 -4.66 0.96 -7.49
C ARG A 64 -6.08 0.64 -7.02
N VAL A 65 -6.23 -0.53 -6.41
CA VAL A 65 -7.47 -1.01 -5.77
C VAL A 65 -7.15 -1.53 -4.37
N SER A 66 -7.97 -1.22 -3.38
CA SER A 66 -7.78 -1.74 -2.03
C SER A 66 -8.45 -3.11 -1.86
N VAL A 67 -7.84 -4.02 -1.10
CA VAL A 67 -8.45 -5.30 -0.71
C VAL A 67 -9.80 -5.05 -0.03
N GLY A 68 -10.82 -5.81 -0.45
CA GLY A 68 -12.20 -5.68 0.05
C GLY A 68 -13.01 -4.51 -0.52
N ALA A 69 -12.37 -3.59 -1.27
CA ALA A 69 -13.08 -2.55 -2.01
C ALA A 69 -13.57 -3.09 -3.36
N THR A 70 -14.73 -2.59 -3.81
CA THR A 70 -15.26 -2.90 -5.13
C THR A 70 -14.59 -2.01 -6.17
N MET A 71 -13.87 -2.63 -7.10
CA MET A 71 -13.43 -1.99 -8.34
C MET A 71 -14.66 -1.77 -9.23
N PRO A 72 -14.95 -0.52 -9.63
CA PRO A 72 -16.08 -0.24 -10.51
C PRO A 72 -15.85 -0.89 -11.88
N GLY A 73 -16.94 -1.30 -12.52
CA GLY A 73 -16.93 -1.85 -13.86
C GLY A 73 -16.19 -0.96 -14.85
N ILE A 74 -15.32 -1.57 -15.64
CA ILE A 74 -14.44 -0.87 -16.57
C ILE A 74 -15.20 -0.64 -17.87
N VAL A 75 -15.34 0.62 -18.28
CA VAL A 75 -15.86 0.96 -19.61
C VAL A 75 -14.73 0.84 -20.62
N VAL A 76 -14.98 0.09 -21.68
CA VAL A 76 -14.04 -0.12 -22.79
C VAL A 76 -14.64 0.46 -24.05
N ASP A 77 -13.96 1.44 -24.63
CA ASP A 77 -14.26 1.98 -25.96
C ASP A 77 -13.34 1.31 -26.99
N SER A 78 -13.90 0.98 -28.16
CA SER A 78 -13.16 0.37 -29.25
C SER A 78 -13.36 1.12 -30.57
N VAL A 79 -12.31 1.12 -31.40
CA VAL A 79 -12.32 1.65 -32.76
C VAL A 79 -11.67 0.61 -33.68
N SER A 80 -12.48 -0.04 -34.50
CA SER A 80 -12.06 -1.10 -35.41
C SER A 80 -11.95 -0.57 -36.84
N ALA A 81 -10.78 -0.68 -37.45
CA ALA A 81 -10.54 -0.33 -38.84
C ALA A 81 -10.81 -1.53 -39.76
N VAL A 82 -11.84 -1.41 -40.59
CA VAL A 82 -12.26 -2.40 -41.57
C VAL A 82 -11.65 -2.06 -42.93
N ASN A 83 -11.04 -3.04 -43.58
CA ASN A 83 -10.35 -2.83 -44.86
C ASN A 83 -11.33 -2.59 -46.03
N ALA A 84 -10.78 -2.16 -47.16
CA ALA A 84 -11.58 -1.85 -48.35
C ALA A 84 -12.21 -3.09 -49.02
N GLU A 85 -11.65 -4.29 -48.80
CA GLU A 85 -12.14 -5.53 -49.38
C GLU A 85 -13.42 -6.00 -48.69
N SER A 86 -13.43 -6.00 -47.36
CA SER A 86 -14.62 -6.27 -46.56
C SER A 86 -15.74 -5.26 -46.83
N ALA A 87 -15.40 -3.97 -46.97
CA ALA A 87 -16.38 -2.95 -47.37
C ALA A 87 -17.01 -3.26 -48.74
N ARG A 88 -16.20 -3.66 -49.73
CA ARG A 88 -16.69 -4.07 -51.05
C ARG A 88 -17.59 -5.30 -50.96
N GLY A 89 -17.23 -6.32 -50.19
CA GLY A 89 -18.06 -7.52 -50.01
C GLY A 89 -19.44 -7.20 -49.42
N LEU A 90 -19.50 -6.31 -48.43
CA LEU A 90 -20.75 -5.85 -47.84
C LEU A 90 -21.61 -5.08 -48.85
N THR A 91 -21.02 -4.11 -49.58
CA THR A 91 -21.75 -3.32 -50.60
C THR A 91 -22.23 -4.18 -51.79
N ALA A 92 -21.49 -5.23 -52.17
CA ALA A 92 -21.89 -6.17 -53.21
C ALA A 92 -23.17 -6.95 -52.86
N LEU A 93 -23.51 -7.03 -51.57
CA LEU A 93 -24.71 -7.66 -51.05
C LEU A 93 -25.75 -6.63 -50.58
N TYR A 94 -25.66 -5.41 -51.14
CA TYR A 94 -26.57 -4.28 -50.93
C TYR A 94 -26.56 -3.69 -49.52
N ALA A 95 -25.56 -3.98 -48.69
CA ALA A 95 -25.45 -3.37 -47.37
C ALA A 95 -24.99 -1.91 -47.45
N THR A 96 -25.71 -1.02 -46.76
CA THR A 96 -25.40 0.41 -46.62
C THR A 96 -24.98 0.79 -45.21
N THR A 97 -25.39 0.03 -44.18
CA THR A 97 -24.94 0.24 -42.80
C THR A 97 -24.60 -1.08 -42.14
N LEU A 98 -23.74 -1.03 -41.12
CA LEU A 98 -23.36 -2.15 -40.29
C LEU A 98 -23.65 -1.81 -38.82
N GLU A 99 -24.29 -2.74 -38.11
CA GLU A 99 -24.53 -2.68 -36.67
C GLU A 99 -24.37 -4.10 -36.09
N GLY A 100 -24.16 -4.23 -34.79
CA GLY A 100 -23.92 -5.54 -34.18
C GLY A 100 -23.33 -5.46 -32.78
N HIS A 101 -22.81 -6.60 -32.32
CA HIS A 101 -22.13 -6.76 -31.05
C HIS A 101 -20.77 -7.41 -31.27
N ALA A 102 -19.82 -7.11 -30.39
CA ALA A 102 -18.53 -7.76 -30.31
C ALA A 102 -18.37 -8.34 -28.90
N LEU A 103 -18.29 -9.66 -28.80
CA LEU A 103 -17.96 -10.36 -27.58
C LEU A 103 -16.45 -10.52 -27.52
N ALA A 104 -15.79 -9.81 -26.61
CA ALA A 104 -14.37 -9.95 -26.37
C ALA A 104 -14.11 -10.89 -25.20
N ASP A 105 -13.22 -11.87 -25.41
CA ASP A 105 -12.65 -12.63 -24.31
C ASP A 105 -11.56 -11.78 -23.65
N ALA A 106 -11.59 -11.68 -22.34
CA ALA A 106 -10.52 -11.08 -21.54
C ALA A 106 -10.12 -12.06 -20.44
N THR A 107 -8.85 -12.01 -20.05
CA THR A 107 -8.33 -12.77 -18.92
C THR A 107 -7.83 -11.78 -17.87
N LEU A 108 -8.39 -11.89 -16.67
CA LEU A 108 -7.92 -11.16 -15.51
C LEU A 108 -7.06 -12.09 -14.65
N THR A 109 -5.77 -11.77 -14.53
CA THR A 109 -4.84 -12.51 -13.67
C THR A 109 -4.59 -11.70 -12.41
N VAL A 110 -4.84 -12.30 -11.25
CA VAL A 110 -4.67 -11.68 -9.92
C VAL A 110 -4.08 -12.70 -8.94
N PRO A 111 -3.51 -12.28 -7.80
CA PRO A 111 -2.83 -13.19 -6.86
C PRO A 111 -3.69 -14.37 -6.38
N GLU A 112 -4.99 -14.14 -6.18
CA GLU A 112 -5.95 -15.16 -5.75
C GLU A 112 -6.41 -16.11 -6.86
N MET A 113 -6.16 -15.74 -8.12
CA MET A 113 -6.49 -16.51 -9.33
C MET A 113 -5.31 -16.47 -10.31
N PRO A 114 -4.19 -17.15 -9.98
CA PRO A 114 -2.97 -17.10 -10.79
C PRO A 114 -3.12 -17.76 -12.16
N ASP A 115 -4.10 -18.65 -12.31
CA ASP A 115 -4.43 -19.32 -13.58
C ASP A 115 -5.33 -18.45 -14.50
N GLY A 116 -5.74 -17.27 -14.04
CA GLY A 116 -6.58 -16.32 -14.78
C GLY A 116 -8.09 -16.56 -14.65
N LEU A 117 -8.85 -15.48 -14.51
CA LEU A 117 -10.31 -15.45 -14.59
C LEU A 117 -10.74 -15.00 -15.99
N ALA A 118 -11.52 -15.83 -16.67
CA ALA A 118 -12.14 -15.45 -17.94
C ALA A 118 -13.27 -14.43 -17.70
N VAL A 119 -13.19 -13.29 -18.37
CA VAL A 119 -14.16 -12.20 -18.33
C VAL A 119 -14.64 -11.96 -19.76
N ALA A 120 -15.94 -12.14 -20.00
CA ALA A 120 -16.54 -11.84 -21.29
C ALA A 120 -17.08 -10.41 -21.28
N VAL A 121 -16.70 -9.61 -22.29
CA VAL A 121 -17.15 -8.22 -22.44
C VAL A 121 -17.98 -8.09 -23.71
N ASP A 122 -19.29 -7.94 -23.57
CA ASP A 122 -20.18 -7.62 -24.69
C ASP A 122 -20.09 -6.12 -25.00
N SER A 123 -19.69 -5.81 -26.23
CA SER A 123 -19.54 -4.45 -26.73
C SER A 123 -20.55 -4.18 -27.83
N VAL A 124 -21.40 -3.17 -27.64
CA VAL A 124 -22.36 -2.73 -28.66
C VAL A 124 -21.60 -1.94 -29.72
N LEU A 125 -21.78 -2.30 -31.00
CA LEU A 125 -21.20 -1.58 -32.12
C LEU A 125 -22.14 -0.46 -32.59
N GLU A 126 -21.61 0.75 -32.74
CA GLU A 126 -22.34 1.89 -33.29
C GLU A 126 -22.75 1.61 -34.75
N LYS A 127 -24.00 1.96 -35.07
CA LYS A 127 -24.50 1.89 -36.45
C LYS A 127 -23.64 2.76 -37.36
N THR A 128 -22.92 2.11 -38.26
CA THR A 128 -21.89 2.74 -39.08
C THR A 128 -22.25 2.67 -40.56
N ALA A 129 -22.11 3.77 -41.29
CA ALA A 129 -22.33 3.80 -42.73
C ALA A 129 -21.17 3.14 -43.49
N ILE A 130 -21.49 2.28 -44.45
CA ILE A 130 -20.50 1.61 -45.29
C ILE A 130 -20.21 2.50 -46.50
N PRO A 131 -18.95 2.92 -46.73
CA PRO A 131 -18.62 3.75 -47.86
C PRO A 131 -18.69 2.98 -49.18
N ALA A 132 -18.98 3.68 -50.28
CA ALA A 132 -18.99 3.09 -51.63
C ALA A 132 -17.61 2.58 -52.09
N SER A 133 -16.53 3.06 -51.47
CA SER A 133 -15.16 2.62 -51.74
C SER A 133 -14.24 2.95 -50.56
N GLY A 134 -13.19 2.14 -50.37
CA GLY A 134 -12.21 2.33 -49.29
C GLY A 134 -12.62 1.59 -48.01
N GLY A 135 -11.74 1.64 -47.01
CA GLY A 135 -12.02 1.12 -45.67
C GLY A 135 -12.86 2.10 -44.84
N PHE A 136 -13.28 1.66 -43.66
CA PHE A 136 -14.07 2.46 -42.71
C PHE A 136 -13.79 2.05 -41.27
N THR A 137 -14.26 2.85 -40.31
CA THR A 137 -14.08 2.58 -38.88
C THR A 137 -15.42 2.30 -38.21
N VAL A 138 -15.49 1.25 -37.40
CA VAL A 138 -16.63 0.93 -36.55
C VAL A 138 -16.24 1.22 -35.11
N LYS A 139 -17.10 1.91 -34.37
CA LYS A 139 -16.90 2.16 -32.94
C LYS A 139 -17.70 1.16 -32.12
N GLY A 140 -17.15 0.72 -31.01
CA GLY A 140 -17.84 -0.13 -30.05
C GLY A 140 -17.68 0.41 -28.63
N ARG A 141 -18.63 0.04 -27.77
CA ARG A 141 -18.54 0.30 -26.33
C ARG A 141 -19.06 -0.91 -25.55
N GLY A 142 -18.25 -1.40 -24.62
CA GLY A 142 -18.59 -2.47 -23.69
C GLY A 142 -18.30 -2.07 -22.25
N THR A 143 -18.83 -2.86 -21.32
CA THR A 143 -18.60 -2.67 -19.89
C THR A 143 -18.25 -4.01 -19.25
N ALA A 144 -17.09 -4.07 -18.59
CA ALA A 144 -16.72 -5.20 -17.75
C ALA A 144 -17.43 -5.12 -16.38
N PRO A 145 -17.70 -6.26 -15.72
CA PRO A 145 -18.41 -6.27 -14.44
C PRO A 145 -17.59 -5.64 -13.30
N ASP A 146 -18.28 -5.27 -12.22
CA ASP A 146 -17.66 -4.90 -10.95
C ASP A 146 -16.95 -6.10 -10.34
N LEU A 147 -15.78 -5.88 -9.76
CA LEU A 147 -14.96 -6.93 -9.15
C LEU A 147 -14.48 -6.52 -7.77
N THR A 148 -14.30 -7.49 -6.88
CA THR A 148 -13.75 -7.29 -5.54
C THR A 148 -12.64 -8.31 -5.32
N PHE A 149 -11.54 -7.87 -4.73
CA PHE A 149 -10.35 -8.69 -4.49
C PHE A 149 -10.14 -8.92 -3.00
N THR A 150 -9.61 -10.09 -2.64
CA THR A 150 -9.34 -10.49 -1.26
C THR A 150 -7.84 -10.65 -0.94
N GLN A 151 -6.98 -10.67 -1.97
CA GLN A 151 -5.54 -10.79 -1.81
C GLN A 151 -4.79 -9.63 -2.48
N ALA A 152 -3.81 -9.08 -1.76
CA ALA A 152 -2.92 -8.04 -2.29
C ALA A 152 -1.92 -8.61 -3.31
N GLY A 153 -1.46 -7.73 -4.21
CA GLY A 153 -0.48 -8.01 -5.25
C GLY A 153 -0.89 -7.41 -6.60
N THR A 154 -0.18 -7.77 -7.67
CA THR A 154 -0.40 -7.20 -9.00
C THR A 154 -1.53 -7.91 -9.74
N GLY A 155 -2.46 -7.13 -10.29
CA GLY A 155 -3.48 -7.56 -11.23
C GLY A 155 -3.12 -7.18 -12.67
N GLU A 156 -3.47 -8.03 -13.62
CA GLU A 156 -3.22 -7.83 -15.05
C GLU A 156 -4.47 -8.19 -15.88
N ILE A 157 -4.82 -7.32 -16.83
CA ILE A 157 -5.94 -7.51 -17.76
C ILE A 157 -5.35 -7.76 -19.15
N SER A 158 -5.54 -8.97 -19.66
CA SER A 158 -5.17 -9.36 -21.03
C SER A 158 -6.41 -9.52 -21.91
N VAL A 159 -6.33 -9.06 -23.14
CA VAL A 159 -7.39 -9.19 -24.15
C VAL A 159 -7.12 -10.45 -24.99
N GLY A 160 -8.19 -11.19 -25.29
CA GLY A 160 -8.21 -12.44 -26.05
C GLY A 160 -8.83 -12.29 -27.44
N ASP A 161 -9.32 -13.40 -27.97
CA ASP A 161 -10.01 -13.44 -29.26
C ASP A 161 -11.38 -12.76 -29.16
N LEU A 162 -12.00 -12.49 -30.32
CA LEU A 162 -13.34 -11.90 -30.38
C LEU A 162 -14.27 -12.74 -31.23
N VAL A 163 -15.54 -12.70 -30.86
CA VAL A 163 -16.64 -13.14 -31.71
C VAL A 163 -17.52 -11.94 -32.01
N LEU A 164 -17.65 -11.61 -33.30
CA LEU A 164 -18.52 -10.53 -33.76
C LEU A 164 -19.87 -11.11 -34.18
N THR A 165 -20.97 -10.51 -33.75
CA THR A 165 -22.30 -10.76 -34.29
C THR A 165 -22.73 -9.52 -35.07
N LEU A 166 -22.72 -9.61 -36.39
CA LEU A 166 -22.89 -8.47 -37.30
C LEU A 166 -24.18 -8.59 -38.11
N THR A 167 -24.89 -7.47 -38.25
CA THR A 167 -26.08 -7.35 -39.08
C THR A 167 -25.91 -6.21 -40.08
N PRO A 168 -25.46 -6.50 -41.32
CA PRO A 168 -25.44 -5.50 -42.37
C PRO A 168 -26.86 -5.24 -42.87
N ARG A 169 -27.21 -3.97 -43.03
CA ARG A 169 -28.55 -3.50 -43.40
C ARG A 169 -28.55 -2.81 -44.77
N THR A 170 -29.64 -2.99 -45.51
CA THR A 170 -29.94 -2.27 -46.75
C THR A 170 -30.43 -0.85 -46.47
N ASP A 171 -30.64 -0.06 -47.53
CA ASP A 171 -31.09 1.34 -47.47
C ASP A 171 -32.50 1.50 -46.90
N ASP A 172 -33.37 0.51 -47.11
CA ASP A 172 -34.71 0.41 -46.52
C ASP A 172 -34.71 -0.04 -45.04
N GLY A 173 -33.54 -0.33 -44.47
CA GLY A 173 -33.38 -0.81 -43.09
C GLY A 173 -33.64 -2.31 -42.90
N GLY A 174 -33.91 -3.05 -43.98
CA GLY A 174 -33.93 -4.52 -43.98
C GLY A 174 -32.55 -5.14 -43.76
N GLU A 175 -32.50 -6.45 -43.55
CA GLU A 175 -31.22 -7.17 -43.58
C GLU A 175 -30.70 -7.26 -45.02
N SER A 176 -29.38 -7.14 -45.19
CA SER A 176 -28.71 -7.40 -46.46
C SER A 176 -28.82 -8.88 -46.87
N GLY A 177 -28.33 -9.20 -48.07
CA GLY A 177 -28.28 -10.59 -48.56
C GLY A 177 -27.45 -11.55 -47.69
N LEU A 178 -26.69 -11.05 -46.71
CA LEU A 178 -25.96 -11.85 -45.73
C LEU A 178 -26.79 -12.23 -44.49
N GLY A 179 -27.88 -11.51 -44.20
CA GLY A 179 -28.55 -11.60 -42.90
C GLY A 179 -27.63 -11.21 -41.75
N THR A 180 -28.01 -11.60 -40.53
CA THR A 180 -27.14 -11.55 -39.35
C THR A 180 -26.18 -12.75 -39.36
N PHE A 181 -24.89 -12.51 -39.10
CA PHE A 181 -23.88 -13.55 -39.08
C PHE A 181 -22.87 -13.36 -37.94
N GLU A 182 -22.20 -14.45 -37.59
CA GLU A 182 -21.08 -14.44 -36.65
C GLU A 182 -19.74 -14.50 -37.38
N SER A 183 -18.74 -13.81 -36.84
CA SER A 183 -17.37 -13.79 -37.34
C SER A 183 -16.41 -14.00 -36.18
N GLU A 184 -15.66 -15.09 -36.24
CA GLU A 184 -14.56 -15.36 -35.33
C GLU A 184 -13.33 -14.54 -35.75
N CYS A 185 -12.76 -13.80 -34.80
CA CYS A 185 -11.58 -12.97 -34.97
C CYS A 185 -10.47 -13.47 -34.06
N THR A 186 -9.38 -13.96 -34.65
CA THR A 186 -8.21 -14.44 -33.91
C THR A 186 -7.10 -13.39 -33.93
N GLN A 187 -6.42 -13.20 -32.80
CA GLN A 187 -5.29 -12.27 -32.73
C GLN A 187 -4.09 -12.72 -33.58
N ASP A 188 -3.39 -11.75 -34.15
CA ASP A 188 -2.08 -12.03 -34.76
C ASP A 188 -1.06 -12.43 -33.69
N PRO A 189 -0.24 -13.47 -33.94
CA PRO A 189 0.68 -14.00 -32.96
C PRO A 189 1.81 -13.02 -32.64
N GLY A 190 2.22 -12.98 -31.36
CA GLY A 190 3.41 -12.23 -30.91
C GLY A 190 3.16 -10.76 -30.57
N GLN A 191 1.91 -10.31 -30.55
CA GLN A 191 1.52 -8.99 -30.05
C GLN A 191 1.48 -8.99 -28.51
N ASN A 192 1.68 -7.82 -27.90
CA ASN A 192 1.38 -7.63 -26.49
C ASN A 192 -0.13 -7.40 -26.37
N ASN A 193 -0.83 -8.28 -25.66
CA ASN A 193 -2.28 -8.22 -25.47
C ASN A 193 -2.69 -7.73 -24.07
N VAL A 194 -1.75 -7.26 -23.26
CA VAL A 194 -2.02 -6.67 -21.95
C VAL A 194 -2.59 -5.27 -22.13
N LEU A 195 -3.85 -5.06 -21.73
CA LEU A 195 -4.52 -3.76 -21.76
C LEU A 195 -4.07 -2.88 -20.61
N ALA A 196 -4.01 -3.43 -19.39
CA ALA A 196 -3.66 -2.70 -18.19
C ALA A 196 -3.11 -3.62 -17.10
N SER A 197 -2.29 -3.05 -16.22
CA SER A 197 -1.87 -3.65 -14.96
C SER A 197 -2.20 -2.69 -13.82
N PHE A 198 -2.56 -3.22 -12.66
CA PHE A 198 -2.92 -2.42 -11.49
C PHE A 198 -2.47 -3.11 -10.20
N ASP A 199 -2.33 -2.34 -9.12
CA ASP A 199 -1.92 -2.87 -7.82
C ASP A 199 -3.12 -3.06 -6.89
N ILE A 200 -3.28 -4.27 -6.36
CA ILE A 200 -4.20 -4.57 -5.27
C ILE A 200 -3.42 -4.40 -3.97
N VAL A 201 -3.77 -3.39 -3.17
CA VAL A 201 -3.10 -3.09 -1.90
C VAL A 201 -3.97 -3.48 -0.72
N ASP A 202 -3.39 -4.12 0.29
CA ASP A 202 -4.05 -4.28 1.57
C ASP A 202 -3.72 -3.07 2.46
N ASP A 203 -4.62 -2.10 2.50
CA ASP A 203 -4.49 -0.93 3.37
C ASP A 203 -4.64 -1.29 4.87
N ASN A 204 -4.97 -2.54 5.20
CA ASN A 204 -5.17 -3.04 6.56
C ASN A 204 -4.13 -4.10 6.98
N GLU A 205 -3.15 -4.43 6.12
CA GLU A 205 -2.08 -5.34 6.54
C GLU A 205 -1.18 -4.64 7.57
N PRO A 206 -0.90 -5.25 8.74
CA PRO A 206 0.00 -4.64 9.71
C PRO A 206 1.38 -4.44 9.08
N ALA A 207 1.80 -3.18 8.93
CA ALA A 207 3.13 -2.87 8.44
C ALA A 207 4.16 -3.31 9.49
N GLY A 208 4.78 -4.46 9.24
CA GLY A 208 5.83 -5.03 10.06
C GLY A 208 7.18 -4.41 9.70
N HIS A 209 7.76 -3.62 10.59
CA HIS A 209 9.07 -3.01 10.40
C HIS A 209 10.11 -3.64 11.34
N GLY A 210 11.25 -4.02 10.79
CA GLY A 210 12.40 -4.51 11.55
C GLY A 210 13.54 -3.49 11.56
N TYR A 211 14.11 -3.23 12.73
CA TYR A 211 15.20 -2.27 12.89
C TYR A 211 16.40 -2.90 13.60
N ALA A 212 17.60 -2.50 13.20
CA ALA A 212 18.79 -2.57 14.01
C ALA A 212 18.76 -1.40 15.01
N LEU A 213 19.05 -1.69 16.27
CA LEU A 213 19.05 -0.71 17.35
C LEU A 213 20.49 -0.47 17.80
N LYS A 214 20.89 0.80 17.87
CA LYS A 214 22.19 1.20 18.43
C LYS A 214 22.04 2.46 19.27
N GLY A 215 22.68 2.51 20.44
CA GLY A 215 22.60 3.69 21.28
C GLY A 215 23.37 3.57 22.58
N THR A 216 22.91 4.32 23.57
CA THR A 216 23.49 4.34 24.91
C THR A 216 22.39 4.50 25.96
N THR A 217 22.61 3.92 27.13
CA THR A 217 21.86 4.21 28.34
C THR A 217 22.78 4.64 29.48
N THR A 218 22.28 5.47 30.38
CA THR A 218 22.95 5.78 31.65
C THR A 218 22.36 4.89 32.75
N ILE A 219 23.19 4.17 33.51
CA ILE A 219 22.79 3.55 34.77
C ILE A 219 23.43 4.36 35.90
N LYS A 220 22.62 5.22 36.54
CA LYS A 220 23.04 6.24 37.50
C LYS A 220 24.08 7.20 36.90
N THR A 221 25.38 6.89 37.02
CA THR A 221 26.48 7.67 36.43
C THR A 221 27.27 6.90 35.37
N ALA A 222 27.00 5.61 35.19
CA ALA A 222 27.70 4.76 34.24
C ALA A 222 27.04 4.85 32.87
N ASN A 223 27.84 5.06 31.81
CA ASN A 223 27.37 4.94 30.44
C ASN A 223 27.49 3.49 29.98
N VAL A 224 26.44 2.97 29.36
CA VAL A 224 26.34 1.60 28.88
C VAL A 224 25.97 1.65 27.39
N PRO A 225 26.84 1.20 26.48
CA PRO A 225 26.49 1.11 25.07
C PRO A 225 25.40 0.05 24.86
N LEU A 226 24.48 0.30 23.93
CA LEU A 226 23.41 -0.62 23.58
C LEU A 226 23.48 -0.98 22.11
N THR A 227 23.31 -2.27 21.82
CA THR A 227 23.03 -2.80 20.50
C THR A 227 21.88 -3.81 20.60
N GLY A 228 21.20 -4.04 19.48
CA GLY A 228 20.17 -5.06 19.41
C GLY A 228 19.23 -4.85 18.24
N ALA A 229 17.95 -5.14 18.46
CA ALA A 229 16.90 -5.03 17.45
C ALA A 229 15.58 -4.55 18.06
N LEU A 230 14.80 -3.85 17.23
CA LEU A 230 13.40 -3.55 17.51
C LEU A 230 12.57 -4.03 16.32
N THR A 231 11.51 -4.77 16.56
CA THR A 231 10.48 -5.05 15.55
C THR A 231 9.20 -4.35 15.96
N THR A 232 8.45 -3.80 15.00
CA THR A 232 7.16 -3.16 15.25
C THR A 232 6.13 -3.65 14.25
N GLU A 233 4.92 -3.96 14.70
CA GLU A 233 3.76 -4.11 13.81
C GLU A 233 2.81 -2.95 14.10
N ILE A 234 2.51 -2.15 13.08
CA ILE A 234 1.65 -0.98 13.20
C ILE A 234 0.28 -1.34 12.64
N ASN A 235 -0.76 -1.26 13.47
CA ASN A 235 -2.16 -1.46 13.08
C ASN A 235 -2.96 -0.19 13.43
N GLY A 236 -3.12 0.69 12.44
CA GLY A 236 -3.68 2.03 12.65
C GLY A 236 -2.79 2.86 13.57
N GLN A 237 -3.28 3.17 14.79
CA GLN A 237 -2.49 3.89 15.81
C GLN A 237 -1.84 2.98 16.83
N ASP A 238 -2.23 1.70 16.89
CA ASP A 238 -1.72 0.75 17.86
C ASP A 238 -0.45 0.09 17.32
N VAL A 239 0.53 -0.13 18.21
CA VAL A 239 1.81 -0.76 17.87
C VAL A 239 2.09 -1.93 18.80
N THR A 240 2.44 -3.08 18.25
CA THR A 240 3.12 -4.15 19.00
C THR A 240 4.62 -4.03 18.77
N ALA A 241 5.45 -4.24 19.79
CA ALA A 241 6.89 -4.04 19.69
C ALA A 241 7.68 -5.23 20.27
N GLY A 242 8.61 -5.80 19.50
CA GLY A 242 9.58 -6.78 19.96
C GLY A 242 10.93 -6.12 20.20
N LEU A 243 11.38 -6.01 21.46
CA LEU A 243 12.70 -5.48 21.79
C LEU A 243 13.67 -6.62 22.08
N THR A 244 14.86 -6.57 21.49
CA THR A 244 16.01 -7.42 21.84
C THR A 244 17.21 -6.53 22.09
N LEU A 245 17.92 -6.76 23.19
CA LEU A 245 19.14 -6.05 23.54
C LEU A 245 20.27 -7.05 23.76
N ASP A 246 21.41 -6.79 23.12
CA ASP A 246 22.60 -7.61 23.29
C ASP A 246 23.26 -7.33 24.65
N PRO A 247 24.00 -8.30 25.22
CA PRO A 247 24.79 -8.08 26.42
C PRO A 247 25.75 -6.89 26.28
N SER A 248 25.95 -6.17 27.37
CA SER A 248 26.80 -4.98 27.40
C SER A 248 27.67 -4.94 28.65
N LYS A 249 28.52 -3.91 28.74
CA LYS A 249 29.40 -3.67 29.88
C LYS A 249 29.25 -2.23 30.38
N ALA A 250 29.31 -2.06 31.69
CA ALA A 250 29.28 -0.76 32.33
C ALA A 250 30.52 -0.56 33.21
N GLN A 251 31.09 0.64 33.19
CA GLN A 251 32.15 1.04 34.10
C GLN A 251 31.62 2.04 35.12
N PHE A 252 31.91 1.81 36.40
CA PHE A 252 31.45 2.67 37.48
C PHE A 252 32.44 2.64 38.66
N GLN A 253 32.25 3.54 39.62
CA GLN A 253 33.02 3.55 40.87
C GLN A 253 32.13 3.12 42.03
N LEU A 254 32.52 2.06 42.72
CA LEU A 254 31.89 1.65 43.97
C LEU A 254 32.50 2.48 45.13
N LEU A 255 31.64 3.04 45.99
CA LEU A 255 32.03 3.92 47.11
C LEU A 255 32.86 5.17 46.70
N GLY A 256 32.87 5.54 45.41
CA GLY A 256 33.56 6.72 44.90
C GLY A 256 35.06 6.59 44.68
N PHE A 257 35.66 5.42 44.92
CA PHE A 257 37.10 5.21 44.70
C PHE A 257 37.47 3.86 44.09
N LEU A 258 36.60 2.85 44.17
CA LEU A 258 36.90 1.51 43.67
C LEU A 258 36.38 1.35 42.23
N PRO A 259 37.23 1.28 41.20
CA PRO A 259 36.80 1.09 39.81
C PRO A 259 36.26 -0.32 39.60
N MET A 260 35.05 -0.38 39.03
CA MET A 260 34.27 -1.58 38.80
C MET A 260 33.85 -1.68 37.33
N THR A 261 33.87 -2.90 36.80
CA THR A 261 33.21 -3.25 35.52
C THR A 261 32.09 -4.23 35.80
N ALA A 262 30.89 -3.94 35.30
CA ALA A 262 29.75 -4.86 35.31
C ALA A 262 29.55 -5.44 33.92
N ASP A 263 29.37 -6.76 33.85
CA ASP A 263 28.76 -7.42 32.70
C ASP A 263 27.25 -7.40 32.89
N ILE A 264 26.51 -7.00 31.86
CA ILE A 264 25.06 -6.81 31.91
C ILE A 264 24.44 -7.62 30.78
N ALA A 265 23.42 -8.39 31.11
CA ALA A 265 22.55 -9.01 30.12
C ALA A 265 21.11 -8.53 30.33
N PHE A 266 20.33 -8.60 29.26
CA PHE A 266 18.97 -8.07 29.22
C PHE A 266 18.00 -9.16 28.77
N ALA A 267 16.88 -9.28 29.49
CA ALA A 267 15.74 -10.06 29.06
C ALA A 267 14.56 -9.12 28.86
N ALA A 268 14.27 -8.80 27.60
CA ALA A 268 13.15 -7.96 27.21
C ALA A 268 11.92 -8.81 26.90
N GLN A 269 10.74 -8.29 27.26
CA GLN A 269 9.44 -8.84 26.91
C GLN A 269 8.82 -7.99 25.81
N SER A 270 7.98 -8.60 24.97
CA SER A 270 7.20 -7.86 23.97
C SER A 270 6.43 -6.72 24.63
N GLY A 271 6.47 -5.58 23.97
CA GLY A 271 5.87 -4.33 24.40
C GLY A 271 4.68 -3.93 23.53
N THR A 272 4.02 -2.88 23.97
CA THR A 272 2.97 -2.19 23.21
C THR A 272 3.35 -0.74 23.01
N GLY A 273 2.68 -0.06 22.10
CA GLY A 273 3.02 1.28 21.71
C GLY A 273 1.92 1.95 20.90
N THR A 274 2.23 3.17 20.45
CA THR A 274 1.39 3.93 19.55
C THR A 274 2.21 4.57 18.45
N TYR A 275 1.63 4.69 17.26
CA TYR A 275 2.13 5.51 16.17
C TYR A 275 1.06 6.53 15.80
N LYS A 276 1.30 7.79 16.16
CA LYS A 276 0.31 8.85 15.97
C LYS A 276 1.00 10.16 15.66
N ASP A 277 0.48 10.89 14.68
CA ASP A 277 0.98 12.20 14.26
C ASP A 277 2.50 12.20 13.96
N GLY A 278 2.99 11.11 13.37
CA GLY A 278 4.41 10.91 13.07
C GLY A 278 5.30 10.72 14.31
N VAL A 279 4.73 10.29 15.44
CA VAL A 279 5.47 9.97 16.66
C VAL A 279 5.27 8.49 16.98
N LEU A 280 6.37 7.75 17.03
CA LEU A 280 6.39 6.37 17.52
C LEU A 280 6.70 6.37 19.02
N THR A 281 5.85 5.72 19.81
CA THR A 281 6.09 5.44 21.23
C THR A 281 5.97 3.95 21.48
N THR A 282 6.94 3.34 22.15
CA THR A 282 6.92 1.90 22.50
C THR A 282 7.28 1.72 23.95
N THR A 283 6.61 0.82 24.65
CA THR A 283 6.89 0.46 26.06
C THR A 283 7.14 -1.04 26.18
N SER A 284 8.33 -1.41 26.64
CA SER A 284 8.73 -2.81 26.87
C SER A 284 9.20 -3.02 28.30
N LYS A 285 8.99 -4.23 28.83
CA LYS A 285 9.53 -4.62 30.13
C LYS A 285 10.87 -5.29 29.96
N VAL A 286 11.90 -4.77 30.64
CA VAL A 286 13.27 -5.29 30.54
C VAL A 286 13.80 -5.65 31.91
N THR A 287 14.20 -6.91 32.08
CA THR A 287 14.91 -7.36 33.27
C THR A 287 16.42 -7.32 32.99
N ALA A 288 17.16 -6.56 33.80
CA ALA A 288 18.61 -6.55 33.76
C ALA A 288 19.18 -7.61 34.70
N THR A 289 20.11 -8.41 34.20
CA THR A 289 20.91 -9.36 34.99
C THR A 289 22.39 -8.95 34.93
N PHE A 290 23.14 -9.31 35.97
CA PHE A 290 24.53 -8.90 36.12
C PHE A 290 25.41 -10.13 36.37
N PRO A 291 25.81 -10.86 35.31
CA PRO A 291 26.54 -12.11 35.45
C PRO A 291 27.88 -11.96 36.18
N ALA A 292 28.54 -10.80 36.05
CA ALA A 292 29.83 -10.57 36.70
C ALA A 292 30.05 -9.11 37.10
N PHE A 293 30.67 -8.92 38.25
CA PHE A 293 31.25 -7.65 38.70
C PHE A 293 32.74 -7.81 38.94
N ASN A 294 33.57 -7.04 38.23
CA ASN A 294 35.03 -7.10 38.31
C ASN A 294 35.60 -5.81 38.90
N ALA A 295 36.35 -5.94 40.00
CA ALA A 295 37.18 -4.86 40.55
C ALA A 295 38.49 -4.74 39.77
N PHE A 296 38.96 -3.51 39.59
CA PHE A 296 40.21 -3.21 38.87
C PHE A 296 40.27 -3.86 37.47
N GLY A 297 39.10 -4.05 36.85
CA GLY A 297 38.96 -4.60 35.50
C GLY A 297 39.09 -6.11 35.35
N ALA A 298 39.54 -6.85 36.38
CA ALA A 298 39.84 -8.29 36.23
C ALA A 298 39.52 -9.17 37.45
N ILE A 299 39.28 -8.60 38.64
CA ILE A 299 39.10 -9.40 39.86
C ILE A 299 37.60 -9.59 40.10
N PRO A 300 37.04 -10.81 39.97
CA PRO A 300 35.61 -11.03 40.19
C PRO A 300 35.30 -10.87 41.68
N ILE A 301 34.38 -9.95 42.01
CA ILE A 301 33.99 -9.67 43.40
C ILE A 301 32.48 -9.88 43.66
N GLY A 302 31.70 -10.20 42.63
CA GLY A 302 30.26 -10.43 42.75
C GLY A 302 29.61 -10.75 41.40
N GLY A 303 28.29 -10.88 41.42
CA GLY A 303 27.50 -11.29 40.26
C GLY A 303 27.00 -12.72 40.43
N GLY A 304 26.87 -13.43 39.30
CA GLY A 304 26.35 -14.78 39.21
C GLY A 304 25.02 -14.85 38.44
N ASP A 305 24.63 -16.06 38.05
CA ASP A 305 23.49 -16.31 37.17
C ASP A 305 22.14 -15.82 37.73
N THR A 306 22.05 -15.66 39.06
CA THR A 306 20.86 -15.18 39.76
C THR A 306 20.86 -13.68 40.03
N CYS A 307 22.00 -12.99 39.87
CA CYS A 307 22.14 -11.57 40.19
C CYS A 307 21.38 -10.71 39.19
N ARG A 308 20.37 -9.99 39.66
CA ARG A 308 19.42 -9.26 38.80
C ARG A 308 18.77 -8.08 39.49
N ALA A 309 18.11 -7.23 38.71
CA ALA A 309 17.14 -6.27 39.24
C ALA A 309 15.94 -7.00 39.85
N SER A 310 15.46 -6.52 41.00
CA SER A 310 14.36 -7.16 41.74
C SER A 310 13.01 -7.11 41.01
N ALA A 311 12.87 -6.20 40.05
CA ALA A 311 11.71 -6.07 39.18
C ALA A 311 12.15 -5.64 37.77
N PRO A 312 11.40 -5.98 36.71
CA PRO A 312 11.62 -5.44 35.38
C PRO A 312 11.49 -3.92 35.36
N SER A 313 12.29 -3.26 34.54
CA SER A 313 12.16 -1.84 34.23
C SER A 313 11.17 -1.66 33.08
N ASP A 314 10.23 -0.73 33.23
CA ASP A 314 9.41 -0.27 32.11
C ASP A 314 10.25 0.71 31.27
N ILE A 315 10.57 0.33 30.04
CA ILE A 315 11.35 1.13 29.10
C ILE A 315 10.38 1.71 28.08
N THR A 316 9.98 2.96 28.28
CA THR A 316 9.21 3.73 27.29
C THR A 316 10.17 4.55 26.43
N LEU A 317 10.18 4.28 25.13
CA LEU A 317 10.95 4.98 24.12
C LEU A 317 10.00 5.76 23.22
N ALA A 318 10.31 7.02 22.94
CA ALA A 318 9.54 7.87 22.04
C ALA A 318 10.44 8.57 21.02
N SER A 319 9.98 8.66 19.78
CA SER A 319 10.63 9.45 18.73
C SER A 319 10.28 10.94 18.86
N ALA A 320 11.01 11.78 18.13
CA ALA A 320 10.51 13.12 17.81
C ALA A 320 9.35 13.04 16.78
N PRO A 321 8.55 14.11 16.63
CA PRO A 321 7.60 14.22 15.52
C PRO A 321 8.30 14.12 14.16
N GLY A 322 7.65 13.48 13.20
CA GLY A 322 8.19 13.22 11.86
C GLY A 322 9.01 11.94 11.74
N PHE A 323 8.83 10.99 12.67
CA PHE A 323 9.35 9.63 12.52
C PHE A 323 8.66 8.96 11.34
N ASP A 324 9.46 8.34 10.49
CA ASP A 324 9.01 7.57 9.34
C ASP A 324 9.42 6.10 9.54
N PRO A 325 8.47 5.16 9.63
CA PRO A 325 8.77 3.74 9.81
C PRO A 325 9.68 3.14 8.73
N GLU A 326 9.70 3.70 7.52
CA GLU A 326 10.55 3.20 6.42
C GLU A 326 12.01 3.62 6.56
N THR A 327 12.29 4.72 7.26
CA THR A 327 13.65 5.27 7.39
C THR A 327 14.22 5.15 8.81
N GLY A 328 13.37 4.87 9.79
CA GLY A 328 13.73 4.77 11.20
C GLY A 328 13.99 6.14 11.83
N GLY A 329 14.86 6.18 12.84
CA GLY A 329 15.17 7.43 13.54
C GLY A 329 15.53 7.26 15.02
N ASP A 330 15.71 8.39 15.70
CA ASP A 330 16.11 8.43 17.09
C ASP A 330 14.92 8.31 18.04
N LEU A 331 15.06 7.45 19.05
CA LEU A 331 14.13 7.30 20.16
C LEU A 331 14.83 7.59 21.48
N LYS A 332 14.09 8.21 22.40
CA LYS A 332 14.57 8.59 23.73
C LYS A 332 13.60 8.14 24.81
N GLY A 333 14.14 7.89 25.99
CA GLY A 333 13.35 7.47 27.13
C GLY A 333 14.08 7.69 28.46
N VAL A 334 13.35 7.44 29.53
CA VAL A 334 13.89 7.38 30.89
C VAL A 334 13.29 6.19 31.62
N TYR A 335 14.06 5.55 32.49
CA TYR A 335 13.57 4.44 33.30
C TYR A 335 14.14 4.44 34.71
N THR A 336 13.58 3.57 35.54
CA THR A 336 14.03 3.32 36.90
C THR A 336 14.58 1.90 36.98
N LEU A 337 15.83 1.75 37.39
CA LEU A 337 16.41 0.45 37.68
C LEU A 337 16.05 0.06 39.11
N ALA A 338 15.36 -1.05 39.29
CA ALA A 338 15.01 -1.57 40.60
C ALA A 338 16.27 -2.00 41.40
N PRO A 339 16.18 -2.07 42.74
CA PRO A 339 17.25 -2.61 43.57
C PRO A 339 17.75 -3.97 43.08
N LEU A 340 19.05 -4.22 43.21
CA LEU A 340 19.62 -5.51 42.86
C LEU A 340 19.37 -6.54 43.96
N VAL A 341 19.17 -7.80 43.56
CA VAL A 341 19.00 -8.96 44.43
C VAL A 341 19.90 -10.10 43.98
N ASP A 342 20.27 -10.97 44.91
CA ASP A 342 21.01 -12.22 44.66
C ASP A 342 22.39 -12.02 44.00
N CYS A 343 23.09 -10.92 44.34
CA CYS A 343 24.40 -10.55 43.80
C CYS A 343 25.56 -10.88 44.75
N GLY A 344 25.32 -11.77 45.72
CA GLY A 344 26.26 -12.15 46.76
C GLY A 344 26.38 -11.13 47.90
N LEU A 345 27.50 -11.17 48.62
CA LEU A 345 27.75 -10.35 49.82
C LEU A 345 27.68 -8.83 49.55
N LEU A 346 27.90 -8.40 48.31
CA LEU A 346 27.92 -6.99 47.91
C LEU A 346 26.57 -6.47 47.41
N THR A 347 25.49 -7.27 47.47
CA THR A 347 24.17 -6.90 46.92
C THR A 347 23.72 -5.51 47.36
N GLY A 348 23.82 -5.17 48.65
CA GLY A 348 23.42 -3.84 49.15
C GLY A 348 24.27 -2.70 48.58
N ALA A 349 25.59 -2.88 48.49
CA ALA A 349 26.50 -1.87 47.95
C ALA A 349 26.34 -1.68 46.43
N LEU A 350 26.19 -2.79 45.69
CA LEU A 350 25.96 -2.78 44.24
C LEU A 350 24.61 -2.17 43.90
N SER A 351 23.57 -2.51 44.65
CA SER A 351 22.23 -1.93 44.52
C SER A 351 22.27 -0.42 44.76
N SER A 352 22.95 0.05 45.81
CA SER A 352 23.14 1.49 46.05
C SER A 352 23.92 2.20 44.93
N ALA A 353 24.84 1.52 44.26
CA ALA A 353 25.64 2.09 43.18
C ALA A 353 24.91 2.17 41.83
N LEU A 354 23.97 1.26 41.55
CA LEU A 354 23.36 1.13 40.22
C LEU A 354 21.86 1.41 40.19
N ALA A 355 21.12 1.04 41.25
CA ALA A 355 19.68 1.21 41.28
C ALA A 355 19.28 2.68 41.47
N GLY A 356 18.12 3.04 40.91
CA GLY A 356 17.55 4.37 41.03
C GLY A 356 16.81 4.83 39.77
N PRO A 357 16.04 5.92 39.88
CA PRO A 357 15.34 6.54 38.77
C PRO A 357 16.27 7.42 37.91
N GLY A 358 15.74 7.90 36.78
CA GLY A 358 16.40 8.94 35.96
C GLY A 358 17.47 8.40 35.02
N ASN A 359 17.46 7.09 34.76
CA ASN A 359 18.35 6.47 33.78
C ASN A 359 17.87 6.84 32.37
N ALA A 360 18.60 7.72 31.68
CA ALA A 360 18.28 8.13 30.33
C ALA A 360 18.74 7.07 29.32
N ILE A 361 17.90 6.82 28.33
CA ILE A 361 18.21 5.95 27.19
C ILE A 361 18.01 6.74 25.89
N THR A 362 18.95 6.60 24.96
CA THR A 362 18.86 7.17 23.61
C THR A 362 19.37 6.14 22.63
N VAL A 363 18.55 5.83 21.62
CA VAL A 363 18.83 4.83 20.61
C VAL A 363 18.45 5.36 19.24
N THR A 364 19.14 4.90 18.21
CA THR A 364 18.82 5.12 16.81
C THR A 364 18.37 3.79 16.23
N LEU A 365 17.23 3.81 15.55
CA LEU A 365 16.70 2.71 14.77
C LEU A 365 17.12 2.87 13.31
N THR A 366 17.68 1.82 12.73
CA THR A 366 18.02 1.75 11.31
C THR A 366 17.29 0.56 10.70
N PRO A 367 16.49 0.75 9.62
CA PRO A 367 15.77 -0.35 8.98
C PRO A 367 16.69 -1.52 8.64
N LYS A 368 16.22 -2.74 8.87
CA LYS A 368 16.84 -3.97 8.38
C LYS A 368 16.19 -4.29 7.04
N ASN A 369 16.98 -4.25 5.98
CA ASN A 369 16.60 -4.79 4.67
C ASN A 369 16.39 -6.30 4.75
#